data_AF-Q2GES5-F1
#
_entry.id   AF-Q2GES5-F1
#
_cell.length_a   1.000
_cell.length_b   1.000
_cell.length_c   1.000
_cell.angle_alpha   90.00
_cell.angle_beta   90.00
_cell.angle_gamma   90.00
#
_symmetry.space_group_name_H-M   'P 1'
#
loop_
_entity.id
_entity.type
_entity.pdbx_description
1 polymer ?
#
loop_
_entity_poly.entity_id
_entity_poly.type
_entity_poly.pdbx_seq_one_letter_code
_entity_poly.pdbx_strand_id
1 'polypeptide(L)'
;MSLFTSVMKQRWLSLGVLALGLSGIFSLFVVLLRLPFFIGLVPNIFDVSLVIHVTLGINAWMLAITAATIAGEGYFQKFSHNLCLLGVIFIFIAGFIPETHALKNNYIPFLNNLPYVLGTALLSFGLSVSAINTLCNRTAGECKRITALIFLISQLCTYLAYARMPSGITLYDFYEYLFWGGGHILQFVFCQTLMLVYATLLGIGTSDRTLRGLSLFNLLAVLPTPVLYFFFSPDREILIRVFTYHMRVLGSVAPMIFIFYLLSLPKKRVDWSNIAAFTFSACLFIYGGLLGFLIRESNVVIPAHYHGSIIGITLAFMAFAYHFTGILSLKLPMLQLTTYSIGQFAHITGLLLMGGYGALRKSAGMVGGSTTLFKSIFFFGGSLSILSGGLFVILLTSTLLKNEKGNETLKSRNSL
;
A
#
# COMPACT_ATOMS: atom_id res chain seq x y z
N MET A 1 -16.04 24.63 8.51
CA MET A 1 -15.47 23.92 9.67
C MET A 1 -16.02 22.50 9.65
N SER A 2 -15.32 21.59 8.98
CA SER A 2 -15.76 20.20 8.77
C SER A 2 -15.45 19.38 10.02
N LEU A 3 -16.42 19.27 10.93
CA LEU A 3 -16.38 18.30 12.02
C LEU A 3 -16.40 16.88 11.42
N PHE A 4 -15.30 16.14 11.55
CA PHE A 4 -15.25 14.75 11.08
C PHE A 4 -16.31 13.92 11.80
N THR A 5 -17.11 13.20 11.03
CA THR A 5 -18.23 12.40 11.54
C THR A 5 -17.82 11.01 12.05
N SER A 6 -16.55 10.62 11.91
CA SER A 6 -16.05 9.28 12.31
C SER A 6 -14.69 9.35 12.99
N VAL A 7 -14.66 9.02 14.29
CA VAL A 7 -13.46 9.02 15.14
C VAL A 7 -12.50 7.91 14.72
N MET A 8 -13.03 6.70 14.44
CA MET A 8 -12.17 5.58 14.05
C MET A 8 -11.51 5.80 12.69
N LYS A 9 -12.21 6.40 11.73
CA LYS A 9 -11.60 6.76 10.44
C LYS A 9 -10.43 7.71 10.62
N GLN A 10 -10.57 8.73 11.48
CA GLN A 10 -9.47 9.65 11.78
C GLN A 10 -8.28 8.91 12.41
N ARG A 11 -8.52 8.00 13.35
CA ARG A 11 -7.47 7.18 13.98
C ARG A 11 -6.71 6.30 12.98
N TRP A 12 -7.44 5.65 12.07
CA TRP A 12 -6.84 4.83 11.01
C TRP A 12 -6.04 5.68 10.02
N LEU A 13 -6.54 6.87 9.66
CA LEU A 13 -5.77 7.83 8.87
C LEU A 13 -4.48 8.25 9.59
N SER A 14 -4.55 8.62 10.86
CA SER A 14 -3.36 8.98 11.65
C SER A 14 -2.34 7.84 11.72
N LEU A 15 -2.79 6.60 11.92
CA LEU A 15 -1.91 5.43 11.91
C LEU A 15 -1.23 5.24 10.55
N GLY A 16 -1.99 5.40 9.46
CA GLY A 16 -1.44 5.36 8.12
C GLY A 16 -0.35 6.41 7.94
N VAL A 17 -0.64 7.67 8.24
CA VAL A 17 0.31 8.77 8.08
C VAL A 17 1.57 8.56 8.90
N LEU A 18 1.43 8.06 10.13
CA LEU A 18 2.56 7.65 10.96
C LEU A 18 3.40 6.58 10.26
N ALA A 19 2.77 5.47 9.82
CA ALA A 19 3.48 4.40 9.12
C ALA A 19 4.20 4.89 7.85
N LEU A 20 3.56 5.75 7.06
CA LEU A 20 4.14 6.31 5.85
C LEU A 20 5.30 7.28 6.17
N GLY A 21 5.18 8.10 7.21
CA GLY A 21 6.26 8.99 7.67
C GLY A 21 7.49 8.20 8.14
N LEU A 22 7.28 7.17 8.95
CA LEU A 22 8.34 6.27 9.41
C LEU A 22 8.97 5.51 8.24
N SER A 23 8.18 5.03 7.29
CA SER A 23 8.66 4.45 6.02
C SER A 23 9.51 5.43 5.21
N GLY A 24 9.15 6.71 5.19
CA GLY A 24 9.87 7.78 4.51
C GLY A 24 11.30 7.97 5.04
N ILE A 25 11.51 7.85 6.35
CA ILE A 25 12.85 7.90 6.96
C ILE A 25 13.75 6.81 6.37
N PHE A 26 13.25 5.57 6.27
CA PHE A 26 14.03 4.47 5.68
C PHE A 26 14.18 4.60 4.16
N SER A 27 13.22 5.21 3.47
CA SER A 27 13.33 5.49 2.04
C SER A 27 14.50 6.41 1.69
N LEU A 28 14.83 7.36 2.58
CA LEU A 28 15.99 8.24 2.43
C LEU A 28 17.28 7.41 2.40
N PHE A 29 17.44 6.47 3.33
CA PHE A 29 18.60 5.57 3.32
C PHE A 29 18.64 4.71 2.05
N VAL A 30 17.51 4.17 1.60
CA VAL A 30 17.44 3.35 0.37
C VAL A 30 17.89 4.14 -0.86
N VAL A 31 17.52 5.42 -0.98
CA VAL A 31 17.92 6.25 -2.12
C VAL A 31 19.36 6.73 -2.00
N LEU A 32 19.79 7.18 -0.82
CA LEU A 32 21.15 7.66 -0.59
C LEU A 32 22.18 6.55 -0.79
N LEU A 33 21.92 5.35 -0.28
CA LEU A 33 22.84 4.20 -0.37
C LEU A 33 22.94 3.61 -1.79
N ARG A 34 22.16 4.10 -2.77
CA ARG A 34 22.32 3.78 -4.19
C ARG A 34 23.28 4.72 -4.93
N LEU A 35 23.66 5.84 -4.30
CA LEU A 35 24.65 6.75 -4.87
C LEU A 35 26.06 6.19 -4.66
N PRO A 36 26.95 6.30 -5.66
CA PRO A 36 28.28 5.70 -5.62
C PRO A 36 29.12 6.15 -4.41
N PHE A 37 28.89 7.37 -3.92
CA PHE A 37 29.59 7.93 -2.75
C PHE A 37 29.22 7.27 -1.42
N PHE A 38 28.03 6.66 -1.32
CA PHE A 38 27.51 6.11 -0.05
C PHE A 38 27.45 4.58 -0.03
N ILE A 39 27.77 3.91 -1.15
CA ILE A 39 27.80 2.44 -1.22
C ILE A 39 28.87 1.92 -0.27
N GLY A 40 28.51 0.97 0.59
CA GLY A 40 29.44 0.27 1.47
C GLY A 40 29.83 1.02 2.75
N LEU A 41 29.30 2.22 3.00
CA LEU A 41 29.61 2.99 4.21
C LEU A 41 29.17 2.29 5.50
N VAL A 42 28.03 1.60 5.47
CA VAL A 42 27.57 0.78 6.59
C VAL A 42 27.00 -0.54 6.09
N PRO A 43 27.52 -1.69 6.55
CA PRO A 43 26.98 -3.01 6.19
C PRO A 43 25.50 -3.13 6.55
N ASN A 44 24.73 -3.84 5.72
CA ASN A 44 23.33 -4.23 5.96
C ASN A 44 22.29 -3.11 6.10
N ILE A 45 22.66 -1.81 6.22
CA ILE A 45 21.67 -0.72 6.35
C ILE A 45 20.74 -0.66 5.14
N PHE A 46 21.24 -0.86 3.92
CA PHE A 46 20.40 -0.82 2.72
C PHE A 46 19.30 -1.88 2.78
N ASP A 47 19.66 -3.13 3.11
CA ASP A 47 18.72 -4.24 3.14
C ASP A 47 17.70 -4.08 4.26
N VAL A 48 18.14 -3.71 5.46
CA VAL A 48 17.25 -3.43 6.60
C VAL A 48 16.29 -2.28 6.27
N SER A 49 16.81 -1.19 5.71
CA SER A 49 16.00 -0.04 5.33
C SER A 49 14.98 -0.38 4.27
N LEU A 50 15.34 -1.22 3.29
CA LEU A 50 14.42 -1.70 2.27
C LEU A 50 13.27 -2.51 2.90
N VAL A 51 13.57 -3.43 3.82
CA VAL A 51 12.54 -4.24 4.49
C VAL A 51 11.57 -3.36 5.28
N ILE A 52 12.08 -2.46 6.13
CA ILE A 52 11.23 -1.58 6.94
C ILE A 52 10.44 -0.60 6.08
N HIS A 53 11.08 0.03 5.09
CA HIS A 53 10.44 0.95 4.16
C HIS A 53 9.23 0.29 3.48
N VAL A 54 9.43 -0.90 2.90
CA VAL A 54 8.36 -1.63 2.21
C VAL A 54 7.27 -2.07 3.18
N THR A 55 7.63 -2.61 4.34
CA THR A 55 6.66 -3.10 5.33
C THR A 55 5.76 -1.97 5.83
N LEU A 56 6.33 -0.83 6.19
CA LEU A 56 5.56 0.30 6.69
C LEU A 56 4.83 1.06 5.57
N GLY A 57 5.48 1.24 4.43
CA GLY A 57 4.97 2.05 3.31
C GLY A 57 3.94 1.35 2.42
N ILE A 58 3.97 0.02 2.36
CA ILE A 58 2.99 -0.79 1.62
C ILE A 58 2.04 -1.45 2.61
N ASN A 59 2.53 -2.35 3.46
CA ASN A 59 1.64 -3.16 4.28
C ASN A 59 0.91 -2.31 5.33
N ALA A 60 1.63 -1.58 6.19
CA ALA A 60 0.98 -0.81 7.26
C ALA A 60 0.18 0.39 6.72
N TRP A 61 0.78 1.23 5.86
CA TRP A 61 0.11 2.40 5.27
C TRP A 61 -1.16 2.01 4.49
N MET A 62 -1.06 1.12 3.51
CA MET A 62 -2.19 0.81 2.63
C MET A 62 -3.31 0.07 3.36
N LEU A 63 -2.97 -0.80 4.33
CA LEU A 63 -3.96 -1.47 5.15
C LEU A 63 -4.63 -0.52 6.15
N ALA A 64 -3.89 0.46 6.69
CA ALA A 64 -4.49 1.49 7.53
C ALA A 64 -5.49 2.35 6.74
N ILE A 65 -5.19 2.72 5.48
CA ILE A 65 -6.15 3.43 4.62
C ILE A 65 -7.32 2.53 4.21
N THR A 66 -7.08 1.25 3.97
CA THR A 66 -8.15 0.26 3.76
C THR A 66 -9.10 0.24 4.97
N ALA A 67 -8.57 0.12 6.19
CA ALA A 67 -9.35 0.18 7.41
C ALA A 67 -10.07 1.54 7.56
N ALA A 68 -9.42 2.66 7.26
CA ALA A 68 -10.08 3.98 7.26
C ALA A 68 -11.26 4.07 6.28
N THR A 69 -11.23 3.28 5.20
CA THR A 69 -12.28 3.25 4.18
C THR A 69 -13.46 2.36 4.58
N ILE A 70 -13.17 1.21 5.21
CA ILE A 70 -14.17 0.15 5.44
C ILE A 70 -14.65 0.03 6.89
N ALA A 71 -13.81 0.35 7.87
CA ALA A 71 -14.11 0.16 9.29
C ALA A 71 -15.28 1.06 9.74
N GLY A 72 -16.07 0.51 10.65
CA GLY A 72 -17.08 1.26 11.39
C GLY A 72 -16.53 1.91 12.66
N GLU A 73 -17.44 2.30 13.54
CA GLU A 73 -17.13 2.72 14.90
C GLU A 73 -17.27 1.53 15.87
N GLY A 74 -16.70 1.65 17.07
CA GLY A 74 -16.93 0.71 18.17
C GLY A 74 -15.68 0.20 18.86
N TYR A 75 -15.89 -0.55 19.94
CA TYR A 75 -14.82 -1.05 20.82
C TYR A 75 -13.81 -1.95 20.07
N PHE A 76 -14.28 -2.90 19.28
CA PHE A 76 -13.40 -3.81 18.53
C PHE A 76 -12.55 -3.08 17.48
N GLN A 77 -13.07 -2.00 16.89
CA GLN A 77 -12.29 -1.17 15.96
C GLN A 77 -11.19 -0.40 16.69
N LYS A 78 -11.49 0.14 17.88
CA LYS A 78 -10.50 0.78 18.75
C LYS A 78 -9.43 -0.21 19.21
N PHE A 79 -9.82 -1.42 19.63
CA PHE A 79 -8.91 -2.47 20.04
C PHE A 79 -7.98 -2.89 18.88
N SER A 80 -8.56 -3.15 17.71
CA SER A 80 -7.82 -3.44 16.47
C SER A 80 -6.80 -2.34 16.13
N HIS A 81 -7.22 -1.08 16.17
CA HIS A 81 -6.34 0.05 15.90
C HIS A 81 -5.14 0.10 16.86
N ASN A 82 -5.36 -0.10 18.15
CA ASN A 82 -4.30 -0.11 19.16
C ASN A 82 -3.27 -1.24 18.90
N LEU A 83 -3.74 -2.44 18.51
CA LEU A 83 -2.86 -3.54 18.14
C LEU A 83 -2.00 -3.19 16.92
N CYS A 84 -2.61 -2.60 15.88
CA CYS A 84 -1.88 -2.19 14.68
C CYS A 84 -0.88 -1.06 14.97
N LEU A 85 -1.22 -0.13 15.87
CA LEU A 85 -0.30 0.93 16.32
C LEU A 85 0.93 0.33 17.00
N LEU A 86 0.73 -0.61 17.94
CA LEU A 86 1.84 -1.32 18.58
C LEU A 86 2.66 -2.10 17.55
N GLY A 87 1.98 -2.72 16.57
CA GLY A 87 2.62 -3.42 15.47
C GLY A 87 3.56 -2.51 14.64
N VAL A 88 3.09 -1.32 14.27
CA VAL A 88 3.90 -0.31 13.56
C VAL A 88 5.10 0.14 14.38
N ILE A 89 4.95 0.35 15.68
CA ILE A 89 6.05 0.73 16.58
C ILE A 89 7.12 -0.37 16.63
N PHE A 90 6.71 -1.64 16.79
CA PHE A 90 7.65 -2.76 16.82
C PHE A 90 8.36 -2.98 15.49
N ILE A 91 7.66 -2.86 14.35
CA ILE A 91 8.29 -2.90 13.02
C ILE A 91 9.32 -1.77 12.88
N PHE A 92 9.01 -0.56 13.32
CA PHE A 92 9.94 0.56 13.26
C PHE A 92 11.21 0.31 14.09
N ILE A 93 11.04 -0.12 15.35
CA ILE A 93 12.16 -0.40 16.27
C ILE A 93 13.03 -1.55 15.74
N ALA A 94 12.44 -2.54 15.06
CA ALA A 94 13.18 -3.66 14.48
C ALA A 94 14.27 -3.25 13.49
N GLY A 95 14.14 -2.08 12.86
CA GLY A 95 15.14 -1.55 11.92
C GLY A 95 16.45 -1.09 12.59
N PHE A 96 16.47 -0.95 13.91
CA PHE A 96 17.63 -0.49 14.66
C PHE A 96 18.37 -1.61 15.40
N ILE A 97 17.93 -2.86 15.24
CA ILE A 97 18.57 -4.02 15.88
C ILE A 97 19.81 -4.42 15.07
N PRO A 98 21.02 -4.35 15.67
CA PRO A 98 22.26 -4.71 14.98
C PRO A 98 22.24 -6.16 14.49
N GLU A 99 23.05 -6.45 13.47
CA GLU A 99 23.29 -7.81 12.95
C GLU A 99 22.02 -8.57 12.50
N THR A 100 20.91 -7.86 12.28
CA THR A 100 19.67 -8.47 11.79
C THR A 100 19.85 -8.98 10.36
N HIS A 101 19.50 -10.24 10.13
CA HIS A 101 19.43 -10.82 8.80
C HIS A 101 18.16 -10.37 8.07
N ALA A 102 18.34 -9.60 6.99
CA ALA A 102 17.26 -9.06 6.18
C ALA A 102 16.93 -9.96 4.99
N LEU A 103 15.70 -10.47 4.96
CA LEU A 103 15.17 -11.32 3.91
C LEU A 103 14.30 -10.48 2.98
N LYS A 104 14.78 -10.23 1.76
CA LYS A 104 14.09 -9.42 0.76
C LYS A 104 13.01 -10.22 0.02
N ASN A 105 12.19 -10.97 0.74
CA ASN A 105 11.07 -11.74 0.18
C ASN A 105 10.08 -10.84 -0.56
N ASN A 106 9.29 -11.43 -1.46
CA ASN A 106 8.23 -10.71 -2.13
C ASN A 106 7.02 -10.50 -1.20
N TYR A 107 6.22 -9.47 -1.47
CA TYR A 107 5.04 -9.05 -0.69
C TYR A 107 5.31 -8.54 0.74
N ILE A 108 5.75 -9.42 1.64
CA ILE A 108 6.12 -9.08 3.01
C ILE A 108 7.59 -9.47 3.19
N PRO A 109 8.54 -8.56 2.91
CA PRO A 109 9.94 -8.80 3.22
C PRO A 109 10.11 -8.94 4.73
N PHE A 110 11.12 -9.67 5.20
CA PHE A 110 11.19 -10.07 6.60
C PHE A 110 12.52 -9.67 7.25
N LEU A 111 12.47 -9.18 8.49
CA LEU A 111 13.65 -9.04 9.34
C LEU A 111 13.63 -10.15 10.38
N ASN A 112 14.71 -10.93 10.46
CA ASN A 112 14.82 -12.01 11.42
C ASN A 112 15.18 -11.51 12.82
N ASN A 113 14.24 -10.85 13.48
CA ASN A 113 14.34 -10.45 14.88
C ASN A 113 12.95 -10.41 15.55
N LEU A 114 12.93 -10.56 16.88
CA LEU A 114 11.69 -10.69 17.63
C LEU A 114 10.74 -9.48 17.49
N PRO A 115 11.20 -8.22 17.55
CA PRO A 115 10.31 -7.07 17.37
C PRO A 115 9.64 -7.05 15.99
N TYR A 116 10.34 -7.44 14.92
CA TYR A 116 9.72 -7.52 13.59
C TYR A 116 8.63 -8.59 13.53
N VAL A 117 8.89 -9.77 14.09
CA VAL A 117 7.92 -10.89 14.15
C VAL A 117 6.67 -10.46 14.92
N LEU A 118 6.85 -9.90 16.12
CA LEU A 118 5.73 -9.42 16.94
C LEU A 118 4.98 -8.30 16.23
N GLY A 119 5.69 -7.36 15.62
CA GLY A 119 5.09 -6.21 14.96
C GLY A 119 4.21 -6.60 13.76
N THR A 120 4.69 -7.51 12.93
CA THR A 120 3.94 -8.05 11.78
C THR A 120 2.76 -8.91 12.22
N ALA A 121 2.92 -9.74 13.25
CA ALA A 121 1.83 -10.54 13.84
C ALA A 121 0.73 -9.66 14.43
N LEU A 122 1.08 -8.62 15.20
CA LEU A 122 0.13 -7.66 15.77
C LEU A 122 -0.64 -6.89 14.69
N LEU A 123 0.05 -6.47 13.62
CA LEU A 123 -0.58 -5.79 12.49
C LEU A 123 -1.59 -6.70 11.78
N SER A 124 -1.20 -7.94 11.44
CA SER A 124 -2.08 -8.92 10.79
C SER A 124 -3.29 -9.28 11.67
N PHE A 125 -3.06 -9.55 12.96
CA PHE A 125 -4.11 -9.89 13.90
C PHE A 125 -5.07 -8.73 14.12
N GLY A 126 -4.55 -7.52 14.38
CA GLY A 126 -5.35 -6.31 14.54
C GLY A 126 -6.25 -6.07 13.33
N LEU A 127 -5.70 -6.10 12.12
CA LEU A 127 -6.49 -5.91 10.89
C LEU A 127 -7.54 -7.02 10.68
N SER A 128 -7.23 -8.26 11.05
CA SER A 128 -8.20 -9.37 11.02
C SER A 128 -9.38 -9.12 11.95
N VAL A 129 -9.13 -8.60 13.15
CA VAL A 129 -10.20 -8.19 14.07
C VAL A 129 -11.04 -7.06 13.48
N SER A 130 -10.44 -6.05 12.83
CA SER A 130 -11.18 -4.96 12.15
C SER A 130 -12.04 -5.49 11.01
N ALA A 131 -11.50 -6.40 10.20
CA ALA A 131 -12.19 -7.00 9.07
C ALA A 131 -13.39 -7.85 9.53
N ILE A 132 -13.20 -8.71 10.53
CA ILE A 132 -14.28 -9.50 11.14
C ILE A 132 -15.37 -8.57 11.70
N ASN A 133 -14.98 -7.54 12.46
CA ASN A 133 -15.95 -6.59 12.99
C ASN A 133 -16.72 -5.84 11.88
N THR A 134 -16.07 -5.53 10.76
CA THR A 134 -16.72 -4.94 9.57
C THR A 134 -17.72 -5.89 8.94
N LEU A 135 -17.44 -7.20 8.88
CA LEU A 135 -18.38 -8.22 8.41
C LEU A 135 -19.58 -8.39 9.34
N CYS A 136 -19.34 -8.40 10.65
CA CYS A 136 -20.40 -8.54 11.65
C CYS A 136 -21.31 -7.30 11.72
N ASN A 137 -20.82 -6.13 11.29
CA ASN A 137 -21.63 -4.93 11.21
C ASN A 137 -22.60 -4.99 10.01
N ARG A 138 -23.86 -5.34 10.26
CA ARG A 138 -24.92 -5.42 9.24
C ARG A 138 -25.19 -4.12 8.50
N THR A 139 -24.91 -2.97 9.13
CA THR A 139 -25.06 -1.64 8.51
C THR A 139 -23.90 -1.27 7.58
N ALA A 140 -22.81 -2.03 7.60
CA ALA A 140 -21.71 -1.80 6.68
C ALA A 140 -22.17 -2.06 5.24
N GLY A 141 -21.86 -1.11 4.35
CA GLY A 141 -22.16 -1.23 2.92
C GLY A 141 -21.50 -2.47 2.32
N GLU A 142 -22.17 -3.05 1.32
CA GLU A 142 -21.77 -4.33 0.72
C GLU A 142 -20.32 -4.34 0.23
N CYS A 143 -19.90 -3.32 -0.52
CA CYS A 143 -18.54 -3.24 -1.04
C CYS A 143 -17.47 -3.20 0.07
N LYS A 144 -17.78 -2.63 1.24
CA LYS A 144 -16.88 -2.62 2.41
C LYS A 144 -16.73 -4.02 3.02
N ARG A 145 -17.85 -4.75 3.15
CA ARG A 145 -17.85 -6.15 3.60
C ARG A 145 -17.09 -7.04 2.63
N ILE A 146 -17.28 -6.84 1.32
CA ILE A 146 -16.50 -7.53 0.28
C ILE A 146 -15.00 -7.29 0.47
N THR A 147 -14.56 -6.03 0.65
CA THR A 147 -13.14 -5.74 0.92
C THR A 147 -12.61 -6.47 2.16
N ALA A 148 -13.38 -6.45 3.25
CA ALA A 148 -13.02 -7.18 4.48
C ALA A 148 -12.91 -8.69 4.24
N LEU A 149 -13.81 -9.27 3.45
CA LEU A 149 -13.78 -10.70 3.11
C LEU A 149 -12.58 -11.06 2.24
N ILE A 150 -12.26 -10.26 1.22
CA ILE A 150 -11.05 -10.45 0.39
C ILE A 150 -9.80 -10.41 1.27
N PHE A 151 -9.73 -9.50 2.25
CA PHE A 151 -8.62 -9.46 3.19
C PHE A 151 -8.53 -10.72 4.05
N LEU A 152 -9.66 -11.23 4.58
CA LEU A 152 -9.66 -12.47 5.35
C LEU A 152 -9.31 -13.70 4.50
N ILE A 153 -9.67 -13.73 3.21
CA ILE A 153 -9.23 -14.75 2.26
C ILE A 153 -7.71 -14.70 2.07
N SER A 154 -7.11 -13.51 1.98
CA SER A 154 -5.65 -13.33 1.95
C SER A 154 -5.01 -13.90 3.23
N GLN A 155 -5.56 -13.63 4.41
CA GLN A 155 -5.04 -14.18 5.67
C GLN A 155 -5.20 -15.70 5.75
N LEU A 156 -6.33 -16.23 5.26
CA LEU A 156 -6.56 -17.68 5.19
C LEU A 156 -5.53 -18.36 4.27
N CYS A 157 -5.20 -17.78 3.12
CA CYS A 157 -4.14 -18.28 2.25
C CYS A 157 -2.78 -18.32 2.97
N THR A 158 -2.41 -17.28 3.72
CA THR A 158 -1.17 -17.26 4.51
C THR A 158 -1.19 -18.33 5.62
N TYR A 159 -2.32 -18.50 6.32
CA TYR A 159 -2.46 -19.52 7.35
C TYR A 159 -2.36 -20.94 6.77
N LEU A 160 -3.02 -21.21 5.65
CA LEU A 160 -2.93 -22.50 4.97
C LEU A 160 -1.53 -22.77 4.44
N ALA A 161 -0.82 -21.75 3.94
CA ALA A 161 0.58 -21.87 3.56
C ALA A 161 1.45 -22.28 4.76
N TYR A 162 1.26 -21.65 5.91
CA TYR A 162 1.95 -22.04 7.15
C TYR A 162 1.63 -23.48 7.58
N ALA A 163 0.35 -23.84 7.64
CA ALA A 163 -0.11 -25.15 8.10
C ALA A 163 0.34 -26.32 7.20
N ARG A 164 0.63 -26.02 5.93
CA ARG A 164 1.02 -27.01 4.90
C ARG A 164 2.49 -26.91 4.52
N MET A 165 3.27 -26.11 5.25
CA MET A 165 4.67 -25.85 4.91
C MET A 165 5.53 -27.12 5.07
N PRO A 166 6.36 -27.49 4.08
CA PRO A 166 7.29 -28.61 4.22
C PRO A 166 8.43 -28.29 5.19
N SER A 167 8.97 -29.34 5.82
CA SER A 167 10.20 -29.25 6.63
C SER A 167 11.46 -29.19 5.75
N GLY A 168 12.55 -28.65 6.29
CA GLY A 168 13.87 -28.71 5.65
C GLY A 168 14.12 -27.64 4.57
N ILE A 169 13.26 -26.62 4.48
CA ILE A 169 13.46 -25.46 3.60
C ILE A 169 14.27 -24.35 4.28
N THR A 170 14.92 -23.51 3.49
CA THR A 170 15.67 -22.36 4.02
C THR A 170 14.72 -21.33 4.64
N LEU A 171 15.24 -20.47 5.53
CA LEU A 171 14.44 -19.39 6.12
C LEU A 171 13.92 -18.40 5.08
N TYR A 172 14.71 -18.15 4.02
CA TYR A 172 14.28 -17.30 2.91
C TYR A 172 13.08 -17.93 2.19
N ASP A 173 13.18 -19.21 1.83
CA ASP A 173 12.12 -19.90 1.10
C ASP A 173 10.86 -20.06 1.96
N PHE A 174 11.01 -20.27 3.26
CA PHE A 174 9.89 -20.30 4.21
C PHE A 174 9.03 -19.04 4.10
N TYR A 175 9.63 -17.84 4.23
CA TYR A 175 8.88 -16.59 4.16
C TYR A 175 8.42 -16.25 2.73
N GLU A 176 9.16 -16.69 1.72
CA GLU A 176 8.75 -16.55 0.33
C GLU A 176 7.44 -17.30 0.07
N TYR A 177 7.37 -18.58 0.44
CA TYR A 177 6.20 -19.42 0.23
C TYR A 177 5.05 -19.05 1.18
N LEU A 178 5.35 -18.66 2.41
CA LEU A 178 4.34 -18.24 3.40
C LEU A 178 3.52 -17.06 2.89
N PHE A 179 4.19 -16.04 2.33
CA PHE A 179 3.53 -14.80 1.92
C PHE A 179 3.18 -14.75 0.44
N TRP A 180 3.56 -15.74 -0.37
CA TRP A 180 3.31 -15.71 -1.81
C TRP A 180 1.82 -15.59 -2.13
N GLY A 181 1.01 -16.61 -1.82
CA GLY A 181 -0.40 -16.60 -2.21
C GLY A 181 -1.22 -15.55 -1.46
N GLY A 182 -1.02 -15.43 -0.14
CA GLY A 182 -1.68 -14.40 0.66
C GLY A 182 -1.35 -12.98 0.18
N GLY A 183 -0.10 -12.73 -0.18
CA GLY A 183 0.38 -11.46 -0.73
C GLY A 183 -0.19 -11.11 -2.10
N HIS A 184 -0.41 -12.11 -2.97
CA HIS A 184 -1.13 -11.91 -4.24
C HIS A 184 -2.57 -11.47 -3.98
N ILE A 185 -3.30 -12.15 -3.08
CA ILE A 185 -4.68 -11.77 -2.74
C ILE A 185 -4.72 -10.40 -2.04
N LEU A 186 -3.69 -10.03 -1.29
CA LEU A 186 -3.58 -8.70 -0.69
C LEU A 186 -3.59 -7.59 -1.75
N GLN A 187 -3.08 -7.83 -2.96
CA GLN A 187 -3.15 -6.85 -4.05
C GLN A 187 -4.58 -6.60 -4.52
N PHE A 188 -5.45 -7.62 -4.47
CA PHE A 188 -6.89 -7.45 -4.73
C PHE A 188 -7.57 -6.61 -3.64
N VAL A 189 -7.12 -6.70 -2.38
CA VAL A 189 -7.58 -5.79 -1.31
C VAL A 189 -7.26 -4.34 -1.67
N PHE A 190 -6.03 -4.08 -2.12
CA PHE A 190 -5.62 -2.72 -2.49
C PHE A 190 -6.35 -2.20 -3.73
N CYS A 191 -6.57 -3.03 -4.75
CA CYS A 191 -7.38 -2.69 -5.92
C CYS A 191 -8.85 -2.44 -5.55
N GLN A 192 -9.40 -3.21 -4.63
CA GLN A 192 -10.74 -3.03 -4.10
C GLN A 192 -10.85 -1.69 -3.34
N THR A 193 -9.90 -1.38 -2.47
CA THR A 193 -9.83 -0.09 -1.76
C THR A 193 -9.64 1.07 -2.72
N LEU A 194 -8.85 0.92 -3.80
CA LEU A 194 -8.70 1.93 -4.85
C LEU A 194 -10.04 2.31 -5.46
N MET A 195 -10.88 1.33 -5.82
CA MET A 195 -12.22 1.60 -6.36
C MET A 195 -13.10 2.35 -5.35
N LEU A 196 -13.07 1.96 -4.07
CA LEU A 196 -13.82 2.68 -3.02
C LEU A 196 -13.34 4.13 -2.82
N VAL A 197 -12.04 4.36 -2.95
CA VAL A 197 -11.44 5.69 -2.87
C VAL A 197 -11.84 6.53 -4.08
N TYR A 198 -11.76 6.00 -5.30
CA TYR A 198 -12.20 6.72 -6.50
C TYR A 198 -13.69 7.03 -6.46
N ALA A 199 -14.51 6.09 -5.98
CA ALA A 199 -15.93 6.32 -5.75
C ALA A 199 -16.14 7.49 -4.78
N THR A 200 -15.38 7.55 -3.69
CA THR A 200 -15.45 8.66 -2.72
C THR A 200 -15.05 10.00 -3.35
N LEU A 201 -13.90 10.06 -4.05
CA LEU A 201 -13.39 11.29 -4.66
C LEU A 201 -14.36 11.86 -5.71
N LEU A 202 -15.01 10.99 -6.48
CA LEU A 202 -15.92 11.40 -7.56
C LEU A 202 -17.41 11.39 -7.16
N GLY A 203 -17.72 11.21 -5.87
CA GLY A 203 -19.09 11.29 -5.35
C GLY A 203 -20.00 10.12 -5.76
N ILE A 204 -19.44 8.96 -6.08
CA ILE A 204 -20.19 7.73 -6.38
C ILE A 204 -20.55 7.01 -5.08
N GLY A 205 -21.84 6.80 -4.86
CA GLY A 205 -22.35 6.11 -3.69
C GLY A 205 -22.00 4.61 -3.69
N THR A 206 -21.87 4.03 -2.49
CA THR A 206 -21.62 2.57 -2.35
C THR A 206 -22.77 1.68 -2.85
N SER A 207 -23.94 2.25 -3.13
CA SER A 207 -25.09 1.58 -3.75
C SER A 207 -25.00 1.51 -5.28
N ASP A 208 -24.00 2.17 -5.89
CA ASP A 208 -23.79 2.14 -7.35
C ASP A 208 -23.65 0.70 -7.87
N ARG A 209 -24.38 0.40 -8.96
CA ARG A 209 -24.48 -0.96 -9.50
C ARG A 209 -23.15 -1.43 -10.09
N THR A 210 -22.43 -0.53 -10.77
CA THR A 210 -21.15 -0.86 -11.40
C THR A 210 -20.10 -1.14 -10.34
N LEU A 211 -19.98 -0.28 -9.32
CA LEU A 211 -19.06 -0.49 -8.20
C LEU A 211 -19.35 -1.81 -7.47
N ARG A 212 -20.63 -2.12 -7.19
CA ARG A 212 -21.03 -3.38 -6.55
C ARG A 212 -20.70 -4.60 -7.40
N GLY A 213 -21.03 -4.55 -8.70
CA GLY A 213 -20.75 -5.63 -9.64
C GLY A 213 -19.26 -5.93 -9.75
N LEU A 214 -18.42 -4.89 -9.86
CA LEU A 214 -16.97 -5.04 -9.93
C LEU A 214 -16.36 -5.48 -8.59
N SER A 215 -16.95 -5.07 -7.47
CA SER A 215 -16.57 -5.57 -6.14
C SER A 215 -16.86 -7.08 -6.02
N LEU A 216 -18.03 -7.52 -6.46
CA LEU A 216 -18.40 -8.93 -6.47
C LEU A 216 -17.50 -9.73 -7.41
N PHE A 217 -17.17 -9.20 -8.58
CA PHE A 217 -16.21 -9.81 -9.49
C PHE A 217 -14.86 -10.05 -8.80
N ASN A 218 -14.31 -9.04 -8.10
CA ASN A 218 -13.08 -9.19 -7.34
C ASN A 218 -13.18 -10.28 -6.26
N LEU A 219 -14.30 -10.35 -5.54
CA LEU A 219 -14.51 -11.41 -4.55
C LEU A 219 -14.51 -12.80 -5.20
N LEU A 220 -15.27 -12.98 -6.27
CA LEU A 220 -15.36 -14.25 -6.99
C LEU A 220 -14.01 -14.66 -7.60
N ALA A 221 -13.20 -13.69 -8.03
CA ALA A 221 -11.86 -13.95 -8.53
C ALA A 221 -10.94 -14.55 -7.45
N VAL A 222 -11.05 -14.12 -6.19
CA VAL A 222 -10.16 -14.59 -5.10
C VAL A 222 -10.71 -15.77 -4.31
N LEU A 223 -12.04 -15.97 -4.32
CA LEU A 223 -12.72 -16.97 -3.51
C LEU A 223 -12.16 -18.41 -3.66
N PRO A 224 -11.78 -18.89 -4.86
CA PRO A 224 -11.24 -20.24 -5.03
C PRO A 224 -9.80 -20.42 -4.51
N THR A 225 -9.07 -19.33 -4.25
CA THR A 225 -7.61 -19.41 -4.02
C THR A 225 -7.18 -20.19 -2.76
N PRO A 226 -7.90 -20.18 -1.62
CA PRO A 226 -7.54 -21.02 -0.48
C PRO A 226 -7.60 -22.52 -0.80
N VAL A 227 -8.50 -22.93 -1.70
CA VAL A 227 -8.70 -24.34 -2.08
C VAL A 227 -7.42 -24.94 -2.69
N LEU A 228 -6.59 -24.11 -3.34
CA LEU A 228 -5.35 -24.55 -3.98
C LEU A 228 -4.36 -25.21 -2.99
N TYR A 229 -4.35 -24.78 -1.73
CA TYR A 229 -3.45 -25.34 -0.69
C TYR A 229 -3.83 -26.76 -0.22
N PHE A 230 -5.03 -27.24 -0.58
CA PHE A 230 -5.39 -28.64 -0.36
C PHE A 230 -4.80 -29.55 -1.43
N PHE A 231 -4.58 -29.04 -2.64
CA PHE A 231 -4.07 -29.80 -3.78
C PHE A 231 -2.55 -29.66 -3.97
N PHE A 232 -1.97 -28.51 -3.62
CA PHE A 232 -0.56 -28.22 -3.84
C PHE A 232 0.13 -27.77 -2.55
N SER A 233 1.34 -28.27 -2.33
CA SER A 233 2.21 -27.80 -1.25
C SER A 233 2.74 -26.39 -1.58
N PRO A 234 2.97 -25.50 -0.58
CA PRO A 234 3.37 -24.11 -0.80
C PRO A 234 4.65 -23.91 -1.63
N ASP A 235 5.60 -24.83 -1.51
CA ASP A 235 6.88 -24.85 -2.21
C ASP A 235 6.79 -25.28 -3.69
N ARG A 236 5.63 -25.76 -4.14
CA ARG A 236 5.48 -26.28 -5.50
C ARG A 236 5.39 -25.14 -6.50
N GLU A 237 6.22 -25.23 -7.54
CA GLU A 237 6.27 -24.24 -8.63
C GLU A 237 4.90 -23.98 -9.27
N ILE A 238 4.04 -25.01 -9.38
CA ILE A 238 2.68 -24.85 -9.92
C ILE A 238 1.86 -23.82 -9.13
N LEU A 239 1.95 -23.83 -7.80
CA LEU A 239 1.21 -22.89 -6.96
C LEU A 239 1.73 -21.46 -7.15
N ILE A 240 3.06 -21.31 -7.21
CA ILE A 240 3.73 -20.05 -7.51
C ILE A 240 3.24 -19.47 -8.85
N ARG A 241 3.23 -20.30 -9.90
CA ARG A 241 2.76 -19.93 -11.24
C ARG A 241 1.26 -19.57 -11.24
N VAL A 242 0.42 -20.36 -10.59
CA VAL A 242 -1.04 -20.10 -10.52
C VAL A 242 -1.33 -18.73 -9.92
N PHE A 243 -0.76 -18.39 -8.76
CA PHE A 243 -0.94 -17.07 -8.16
C PHE A 243 -0.40 -15.94 -9.04
N THR A 244 0.75 -16.15 -9.69
CA THR A 244 1.34 -15.18 -10.62
C THR A 244 0.42 -14.88 -11.79
N TYR A 245 -0.06 -15.92 -12.48
CA TYR A 245 -0.96 -15.77 -13.64
C TYR A 245 -2.34 -15.25 -13.23
N HIS A 246 -2.86 -15.71 -12.08
CA HIS A 246 -4.11 -15.22 -11.51
C HIS A 246 -4.10 -13.70 -11.33
N MET A 247 -3.06 -13.14 -10.70
CA MET A 247 -2.93 -11.70 -10.53
C MET A 247 -2.68 -10.99 -11.86
N ARG A 248 -1.85 -11.54 -12.76
CA ARG A 248 -1.60 -10.95 -14.09
C ARG A 248 -2.88 -10.78 -14.91
N VAL A 249 -3.78 -11.76 -14.86
CA VAL A 249 -5.00 -11.78 -15.67
C VAL A 249 -6.13 -11.01 -14.99
N LEU A 250 -6.32 -11.16 -13.68
CA LEU A 250 -7.52 -10.68 -12.98
C LEU A 250 -7.27 -9.44 -12.11
N GLY A 251 -6.03 -9.20 -11.67
CA GLY A 251 -5.73 -8.22 -10.62
C GLY A 251 -6.10 -6.78 -10.95
N SER A 252 -5.97 -6.38 -12.23
CA SER A 252 -6.29 -5.01 -12.68
C SER A 252 -7.64 -4.87 -13.39
N VAL A 253 -8.34 -5.97 -13.68
CA VAL A 253 -9.56 -5.94 -14.51
C VAL A 253 -10.64 -5.06 -13.89
N ALA A 254 -10.98 -5.28 -12.62
CA ALA A 254 -12.00 -4.50 -11.93
C ALA A 254 -11.66 -3.00 -11.83
N PRO A 255 -10.48 -2.57 -11.30
CA PRO A 255 -10.17 -1.15 -11.22
C PRO A 255 -10.05 -0.49 -12.60
N MET A 256 -9.58 -1.19 -13.63
CA MET A 256 -9.51 -0.64 -14.99
C MET A 256 -10.90 -0.38 -15.58
N ILE A 257 -11.83 -1.34 -15.49
CA ILE A 257 -13.21 -1.15 -15.94
C ILE A 257 -13.86 0.00 -15.15
N PHE A 258 -13.60 0.07 -13.84
CA PHE A 258 -14.13 1.14 -13.01
C PHE A 258 -13.57 2.52 -13.42
N ILE A 259 -12.28 2.64 -13.72
CA ILE A 259 -11.68 3.87 -14.24
C ILE A 259 -12.40 4.33 -15.52
N PHE A 260 -12.60 3.44 -16.50
CA PHE A 260 -13.30 3.79 -17.74
C PHE A 260 -14.76 4.19 -17.50
N TYR A 261 -15.45 3.48 -16.61
CA TYR A 261 -16.79 3.85 -16.18
C TYR A 261 -16.81 5.27 -15.59
N LEU A 262 -15.93 5.58 -14.64
CA LEU A 262 -15.83 6.91 -14.03
C LEU A 262 -15.46 8.01 -15.04
N LEU A 263 -14.65 7.69 -16.04
CA LEU A 263 -14.32 8.61 -17.13
C LEU A 263 -15.55 8.97 -17.97
N SER A 264 -16.48 8.03 -18.17
CA SER A 264 -17.71 8.20 -18.94
C SER A 264 -18.80 9.01 -18.22
N LEU A 265 -18.71 9.16 -16.90
CA LEU A 265 -19.72 9.87 -16.12
C LEU A 265 -19.56 11.40 -16.22
N PRO A 266 -20.68 12.16 -16.17
CA PRO A 266 -20.64 13.61 -16.12
C PRO A 266 -20.05 14.10 -14.79
N LYS A 267 -19.03 14.98 -14.86
CA LYS A 267 -18.29 15.47 -13.68
C LYS A 267 -18.72 16.85 -13.18
N LYS A 268 -19.88 17.37 -13.63
CA LYS A 268 -20.32 18.76 -13.38
C LYS A 268 -20.43 19.16 -11.91
N ARG A 269 -20.62 18.20 -10.99
CA ARG A 269 -20.79 18.43 -9.54
C ARG A 269 -19.57 18.01 -8.70
N VAL A 270 -18.48 17.60 -9.35
CA VAL A 270 -17.26 17.15 -8.67
C VAL A 270 -16.25 18.29 -8.69
N ASP A 271 -15.68 18.61 -7.52
CA ASP A 271 -14.59 19.60 -7.41
C ASP A 271 -13.41 19.17 -8.31
N TRP A 272 -12.88 20.13 -9.07
CA TRP A 272 -11.73 19.93 -9.97
C TRP A 272 -10.55 19.24 -9.26
N SER A 273 -10.31 19.55 -7.99
CA SER A 273 -9.20 18.98 -7.20
C SER A 273 -9.34 17.47 -7.03
N ASN A 274 -10.57 16.98 -6.87
CA ASN A 274 -10.86 15.54 -6.84
C ASN A 274 -10.66 14.89 -8.21
N ILE A 275 -11.08 15.56 -9.29
CA ILE A 275 -10.89 15.07 -10.67
C ILE A 275 -9.40 14.99 -11.01
N ALA A 276 -8.63 16.03 -10.67
CA ALA A 276 -7.19 16.08 -10.88
C ALA A 276 -6.47 14.97 -10.11
N ALA A 277 -6.78 14.81 -8.81
CA ALA A 277 -6.19 13.77 -7.99
C ALA A 277 -6.52 12.34 -8.47
N PHE A 278 -7.77 12.09 -8.88
CA PHE A 278 -8.16 10.86 -9.57
C PHE A 278 -7.33 10.64 -10.83
N THR A 279 -7.17 11.67 -11.66
CA THR A 279 -6.46 11.58 -12.94
C THR A 279 -4.98 11.26 -12.74
N PHE A 280 -4.29 11.94 -11.83
CA PHE A 280 -2.88 11.64 -11.52
C PHE A 280 -2.70 10.19 -11.08
N SER A 281 -3.61 9.71 -10.22
CA SER A 281 -3.56 8.34 -9.70
C SER A 281 -3.84 7.32 -10.80
N ALA A 282 -4.89 7.54 -11.60
CA ALA A 282 -5.27 6.65 -12.69
C ALA A 282 -4.17 6.57 -13.75
N CYS A 283 -3.55 7.70 -14.12
CA CYS A 283 -2.44 7.73 -15.07
C CYS A 283 -1.25 6.89 -14.58
N LEU A 284 -0.82 7.05 -13.32
CA LEU A 284 0.28 6.24 -12.77
C LEU A 284 -0.09 4.76 -12.63
N PHE A 285 -1.32 4.47 -12.20
CA PHE A 285 -1.81 3.09 -12.08
C PHE A 285 -1.82 2.37 -13.42
N ILE A 286 -2.36 3.02 -14.46
CA ILE A 286 -2.38 2.52 -15.84
C ILE A 286 -0.96 2.39 -16.38
N TYR A 287 -0.12 3.41 -16.20
CA TYR A 287 1.27 3.39 -16.63
C TYR A 287 2.01 2.20 -16.04
N GLY A 288 1.94 2.01 -14.72
CA GLY A 288 2.49 0.84 -14.03
C GLY A 288 1.95 -0.48 -14.58
N GLY A 289 0.63 -0.59 -14.76
CA GLY A 289 -0.02 -1.77 -15.31
C GLY A 289 0.50 -2.15 -16.70
N LEU A 290 0.69 -1.16 -17.59
CA LEU A 290 1.25 -1.38 -18.93
C LEU A 290 2.70 -1.90 -18.87
N LEU A 291 3.51 -1.42 -17.93
CA LEU A 291 4.87 -1.94 -17.73
C LEU A 291 4.89 -3.41 -17.29
N GLY A 292 3.80 -3.91 -16.71
CA GLY A 292 3.66 -5.33 -16.33
C GLY A 292 3.78 -6.28 -17.53
N PHE A 293 3.30 -5.85 -18.71
CA PHE A 293 3.42 -6.62 -19.96
C PHE A 293 4.85 -6.63 -20.53
N LEU A 294 5.71 -5.72 -20.07
CA LEU A 294 7.11 -5.64 -20.50
C LEU A 294 8.04 -6.50 -19.64
N ILE A 295 7.53 -7.14 -18.58
CA ILE A 295 8.32 -8.02 -17.71
C ILE A 295 8.66 -9.31 -18.47
N ARG A 296 9.93 -9.44 -18.88
CA ARG A 296 10.48 -10.65 -19.50
C ARG A 296 11.48 -11.38 -18.60
N GLU A 297 12.24 -10.64 -17.80
CA GLU A 297 13.31 -11.14 -16.95
C GLU A 297 13.20 -10.58 -15.52
N SER A 298 13.97 -11.14 -14.57
CA SER A 298 14.03 -10.67 -13.17
C SER A 298 14.93 -9.43 -13.00
N ASN A 299 14.66 -8.35 -13.73
CA ASN A 299 15.41 -7.08 -13.69
C ASN A 299 14.58 -5.94 -13.07
N VAL A 300 15.07 -4.69 -13.13
CA VAL A 300 14.38 -3.53 -12.54
C VAL A 300 13.08 -3.10 -13.25
N VAL A 301 12.68 -3.73 -14.37
CA VAL A 301 11.34 -3.54 -14.95
C VAL A 301 10.25 -4.03 -13.99
N ILE A 302 10.54 -5.05 -13.17
CA ILE A 302 9.62 -5.52 -12.13
C ILE A 302 9.32 -4.39 -11.12
N PRO A 303 10.33 -3.75 -10.49
CA PRO A 303 10.10 -2.55 -9.69
C PRO A 303 9.45 -1.41 -10.46
N ALA A 304 9.80 -1.15 -11.71
CA ALA A 304 9.12 -0.10 -12.48
C ALA A 304 7.60 -0.35 -12.55
N HIS A 305 7.18 -1.58 -12.86
CA HIS A 305 5.77 -1.98 -12.89
C HIS A 305 5.08 -1.78 -11.54
N TYR A 306 5.57 -2.41 -10.47
CA TYR A 306 4.87 -2.35 -9.19
C TYR A 306 4.99 -0.97 -8.53
N HIS A 307 6.08 -0.22 -8.74
CA HIS A 307 6.12 1.18 -8.31
C HIS A 307 5.07 2.00 -9.07
N GLY A 308 4.85 1.81 -10.37
CA GLY A 308 3.73 2.47 -11.06
C GLY A 308 2.36 2.14 -10.47
N SER A 309 2.03 0.85 -10.35
CA SER A 309 0.71 0.43 -9.88
C SER A 309 0.48 0.77 -8.40
N ILE A 310 1.42 0.41 -7.51
CA ILE A 310 1.28 0.64 -6.06
C ILE A 310 1.34 2.13 -5.72
N ILE A 311 2.16 2.91 -6.41
CA ILE A 311 2.21 4.36 -6.18
C ILE A 311 0.98 5.06 -6.77
N GLY A 312 0.43 4.57 -7.89
CA GLY A 312 -0.89 5.00 -8.37
C GLY A 312 -1.96 4.85 -7.27
N ILE A 313 -1.99 3.71 -6.58
CA ILE A 313 -2.88 3.48 -5.43
C ILE A 313 -2.53 4.41 -4.26
N THR A 314 -1.24 4.55 -3.92
CA THR A 314 -0.77 5.42 -2.84
C THR A 314 -1.19 6.88 -3.06
N LEU A 315 -1.12 7.36 -4.30
CA LEU A 315 -1.55 8.72 -4.64
C LEU A 315 -3.06 8.90 -4.43
N ALA A 316 -3.88 7.90 -4.82
CA ALA A 316 -5.31 7.92 -4.51
C ALA A 316 -5.55 7.99 -3.00
N PHE A 317 -4.76 7.26 -2.22
CA PHE A 317 -4.89 7.19 -0.76
C PHE A 317 -4.47 8.51 -0.10
N MET A 318 -3.43 9.16 -0.59
CA MET A 318 -3.06 10.53 -0.18
C MET A 318 -4.19 11.51 -0.48
N ALA A 319 -4.75 11.45 -1.69
CA ALA A 319 -5.88 12.29 -2.10
C ALA A 319 -7.13 12.04 -1.25
N PHE A 320 -7.44 10.78 -0.94
CA PHE A 320 -8.52 10.40 -0.03
C PHE A 320 -8.32 11.01 1.36
N ALA A 321 -7.11 10.96 1.90
CA ALA A 321 -6.83 11.53 3.20
C ALA A 321 -7.03 13.06 3.20
N TYR A 322 -6.54 13.77 2.18
CA TYR A 322 -6.79 15.20 2.02
C TYR A 322 -8.26 15.54 1.82
N HIS A 323 -8.96 14.78 0.97
CA HIS A 323 -10.39 14.93 0.72
C HIS A 323 -11.16 14.79 2.04
N PHE A 324 -10.88 13.71 2.78
CA PHE A 324 -11.50 13.47 4.06
C PHE A 324 -11.24 14.61 5.04
N THR A 325 -10.02 15.12 5.10
CA THR A 325 -9.67 16.24 5.97
C THR A 325 -10.17 17.61 5.50
N GLY A 326 -10.79 17.68 4.32
CA GLY A 326 -11.33 18.92 3.75
C GLY A 326 -10.28 19.90 3.22
N ILE A 327 -9.04 19.46 2.99
CA ILE A 327 -7.94 20.34 2.54
C ILE A 327 -7.52 20.09 1.08
N LEU A 328 -8.08 19.10 0.40
CA LEU A 328 -7.64 18.72 -0.95
C LEU A 328 -7.70 19.88 -1.96
N SER A 329 -8.69 20.77 -1.86
CA SER A 329 -8.83 21.91 -2.76
C SER A 329 -7.87 23.08 -2.47
N LEU A 330 -7.06 22.98 -1.41
CA LEU A 330 -6.03 23.97 -1.12
C LEU A 330 -4.84 23.81 -2.08
N LYS A 331 -4.17 24.93 -2.37
CA LYS A 331 -3.04 24.98 -3.31
C LYS A 331 -1.89 24.04 -2.93
N LEU A 332 -1.55 23.96 -1.64
CA LEU A 332 -0.37 23.24 -1.17
C LEU A 332 -0.53 21.70 -1.23
N PRO A 333 -1.66 21.10 -0.80
CA PRO A 333 -2.00 19.70 -1.09
C PRO A 333 -1.98 19.36 -2.58
N MET A 334 -2.53 20.22 -3.45
CA MET A 334 -2.50 19.98 -4.90
C MET A 334 -1.09 20.07 -5.49
N LEU A 335 -0.28 21.04 -5.04
CA LEU A 335 1.14 21.12 -5.41
C LEU A 335 1.89 19.86 -4.97
N GLN A 336 1.61 19.37 -3.77
CA GLN A 336 2.20 18.13 -3.25
C GLN A 336 1.84 16.93 -4.12
N LEU A 337 0.55 16.71 -4.43
CA LEU A 337 0.12 15.59 -5.29
C LEU A 337 0.71 15.69 -6.71
N THR A 338 0.78 16.90 -7.26
CA THR A 338 1.33 17.14 -8.60
C THR A 338 2.84 16.83 -8.64
N THR A 339 3.61 17.41 -7.71
CA THR A 339 5.06 17.20 -7.64
C THR A 339 5.41 15.74 -7.32
N TYR A 340 4.64 15.10 -6.44
CA TYR A 340 4.78 13.67 -6.16
C TYR A 340 4.50 12.83 -7.42
N SER A 341 3.42 13.13 -8.16
CA SER A 341 3.09 12.41 -9.40
C SER A 341 4.18 12.56 -10.47
N ILE A 342 4.72 13.77 -10.66
CA ILE A 342 5.80 14.03 -11.61
C ILE A 342 7.08 13.31 -11.18
N GLY A 343 7.44 13.40 -9.91
CA GLY A 343 8.60 12.72 -9.35
C GLY A 343 8.52 11.21 -9.54
N GLN A 344 7.37 10.62 -9.27
CA GLN A 344 7.16 9.19 -9.40
C GLN A 344 7.17 8.73 -10.85
N PHE A 345 6.54 9.50 -11.76
CA PHE A 345 6.61 9.22 -13.19
C PHE A 345 8.06 9.21 -13.69
N ALA A 346 8.87 10.20 -13.31
CA ALA A 346 10.29 10.24 -13.65
C ALA A 346 11.06 9.07 -13.02
N HIS A 347 10.80 8.76 -11.75
CA HIS A 347 11.46 7.66 -11.03
C HIS A 347 11.19 6.30 -11.69
N ILE A 348 9.93 6.01 -12.00
CA ILE A 348 9.49 4.78 -12.66
C ILE A 348 10.07 4.69 -14.08
N THR A 349 10.03 5.79 -14.83
CA THR A 349 10.61 5.85 -16.19
C THR A 349 12.11 5.58 -16.14
N GLY A 350 12.81 6.17 -15.17
CA GLY A 350 14.22 5.88 -14.91
C GLY A 350 14.47 4.38 -14.66
N LEU A 351 13.70 3.75 -13.77
CA LEU A 351 13.78 2.30 -13.53
C LEU A 351 13.56 1.49 -14.81
N LEU A 352 12.54 1.81 -15.59
CA LEU A 352 12.23 1.14 -16.86
C LEU A 352 13.43 1.20 -17.82
N LEU A 353 13.95 2.41 -18.06
CA LEU A 353 15.05 2.63 -18.99
C LEU A 353 16.31 1.89 -18.55
N MET A 354 16.63 1.90 -17.26
CA MET A 354 17.78 1.14 -16.72
C MET A 354 17.57 -0.37 -16.80
N GLY A 355 16.33 -0.84 -16.65
CA GLY A 355 15.97 -2.25 -16.80
C GLY A 355 16.16 -2.76 -18.22
N GLY A 356 15.88 -1.93 -19.23
CA GLY A 356 16.20 -2.23 -20.63
C GLY A 356 17.69 -2.43 -20.89
N TYR A 357 18.57 -1.96 -20.00
CA TYR A 357 20.02 -2.12 -20.03
C TYR A 357 20.53 -3.15 -19.00
N GLY A 358 19.63 -4.01 -18.49
CA GLY A 358 19.99 -5.15 -17.63
C GLY A 358 20.26 -4.82 -16.17
N ALA A 359 19.87 -3.64 -15.68
CA ALA A 359 20.06 -3.30 -14.27
C ALA A 359 19.31 -4.28 -13.34
N LEU A 360 20.01 -4.82 -12.35
CA LEU A 360 19.49 -5.82 -11.43
C LEU A 360 18.61 -5.21 -10.33
N ARG A 361 17.59 -5.95 -9.89
CA ARG A 361 16.72 -5.56 -8.77
C ARG A 361 17.35 -5.92 -7.41
N LYS A 362 16.92 -5.24 -6.34
CA LYS A 362 17.26 -5.55 -4.93
C LYS A 362 18.77 -5.46 -4.58
N SER A 363 19.55 -4.69 -5.34
CA SER A 363 20.97 -4.43 -5.08
C SER A 363 21.20 -2.98 -4.63
N ALA A 364 22.17 -2.78 -3.73
CA ALA A 364 22.61 -1.44 -3.30
C ALA A 364 23.37 -0.70 -4.42
N GLY A 365 24.08 -1.45 -5.28
CA GLY A 365 24.72 -0.91 -6.48
C GLY A 365 23.80 -0.98 -7.71
N MET A 366 23.82 0.06 -8.53
CA MET A 366 23.20 0.07 -9.87
C MET A 366 24.12 -0.65 -10.86
N VAL A 367 24.30 -1.96 -10.66
CA VAL A 367 25.16 -2.83 -11.47
C VAL A 367 24.47 -3.03 -12.83
N GLY A 368 25.11 -2.57 -13.91
CA GLY A 368 24.59 -2.64 -15.29
C GLY A 368 25.05 -1.46 -16.16
N GLY A 369 25.06 -1.65 -17.49
CA GLY A 369 25.56 -0.68 -18.49
C GLY A 369 24.64 0.53 -18.75
N SER A 370 23.94 1.02 -17.74
CA SER A 370 23.03 2.16 -17.88
C SER A 370 23.76 3.50 -17.99
N THR A 371 23.24 4.39 -18.85
CA THR A 371 23.73 5.76 -19.06
C THR A 371 23.54 6.64 -17.82
N THR A 372 24.38 7.69 -17.71
CA THR A 372 24.24 8.74 -16.67
C THR A 372 22.87 9.43 -16.73
N LEU A 373 22.33 9.64 -17.92
CA LEU A 373 21.02 10.29 -18.11
C LEU A 373 19.89 9.53 -17.39
N PHE A 374 19.81 8.21 -17.55
CA PHE A 374 18.73 7.41 -16.94
C PHE A 374 18.86 7.34 -15.42
N LYS A 375 20.11 7.27 -14.92
CA LYS A 375 20.39 7.35 -13.48
C LYS A 375 19.97 8.71 -12.90
N SER A 376 20.22 9.79 -13.64
CA SER A 376 19.80 11.15 -13.26
C SER A 376 18.27 11.29 -13.22
N ILE A 377 17.56 10.78 -14.23
CA ILE A 377 16.08 10.78 -14.25
C ILE A 377 15.52 10.01 -13.05
N PHE A 378 16.04 8.81 -12.81
CA PHE A 378 15.68 7.97 -11.67
C PHE A 378 15.88 8.69 -10.33
N PHE A 379 17.07 9.29 -10.13
CA PHE A 379 17.45 9.93 -8.89
C PHE A 379 16.69 11.23 -8.64
N PHE A 380 16.55 12.07 -9.67
CA PHE A 380 15.76 13.30 -9.60
C PHE A 380 14.31 12.99 -9.26
N GLY A 381 13.71 12.02 -9.96
CA GLY A 381 12.34 11.58 -9.70
C GLY A 381 12.16 11.03 -8.28
N GLY A 382 13.10 10.20 -7.81
CA GLY A 382 13.07 9.64 -6.45
C GLY A 382 13.19 10.73 -5.38
N SER A 383 14.10 11.69 -5.57
CA SER A 383 14.32 12.80 -4.63
C SER A 383 13.09 13.71 -4.54
N LEU A 384 12.53 14.09 -5.69
CA LEU A 384 11.30 14.89 -5.74
C LEU A 384 10.14 14.15 -5.05
N SER A 385 10.01 12.84 -5.28
CA SER A 385 8.98 12.00 -4.66
C SER A 385 9.12 11.95 -3.13
N ILE A 386 10.35 11.84 -2.61
CA ILE A 386 10.58 11.81 -1.17
C ILE A 386 10.23 13.16 -0.53
N LEU A 387 10.67 14.27 -1.13
CA LEU A 387 10.37 15.62 -0.62
C LEU A 387 8.85 15.89 -0.62
N SER A 388 8.18 15.56 -1.73
CA SER A 388 6.71 15.69 -1.81
C SER A 388 5.97 14.72 -0.89
N GLY A 389 6.50 13.52 -0.66
CA GLY A 389 5.96 12.57 0.32
C GLY A 389 6.11 13.08 1.76
N GLY A 390 7.25 13.69 2.10
CA GLY A 390 7.46 14.37 3.37
C GLY A 390 6.50 15.54 3.58
N LEU A 391 6.27 16.34 2.53
CA LEU A 391 5.27 17.41 2.56
C LEU A 391 3.87 16.87 2.85
N PHE A 392 3.48 15.71 2.29
CA PHE A 392 2.21 15.06 2.61
C PHE A 392 2.06 14.75 4.10
N VAL A 393 3.09 14.12 4.68
CA VAL A 393 3.10 13.75 6.10
C VAL A 393 2.96 14.99 6.98
N ILE A 394 3.70 16.06 6.66
CA ILE A 394 3.65 17.33 7.42
C ILE A 394 2.26 17.97 7.35
N LEU A 395 1.70 18.12 6.15
CA LEU A 395 0.41 18.79 5.94
C LEU A 395 -0.74 18.05 6.63
N LEU A 396 -0.77 16.73 6.47
CA LEU A 396 -1.86 15.92 6.99
C LEU A 396 -1.78 15.80 8.51
N THR A 397 -0.58 15.59 9.07
CA THR A 397 -0.37 15.57 10.53
C THR A 397 -0.77 16.90 11.16
N SER A 398 -0.34 18.02 10.57
CA SER A 398 -0.68 19.37 11.05
C SER A 398 -2.19 19.59 11.07
N THR A 399 -2.89 19.11 10.04
CA THR A 399 -4.35 19.22 9.93
C THR A 399 -5.06 18.36 10.98
N LEU A 400 -4.61 17.11 11.17
CA LEU A 400 -5.19 16.19 12.15
C LEU A 400 -5.04 16.72 13.59
N LEU A 401 -3.87 17.25 13.94
CA LEU A 401 -3.61 17.84 15.28
C LEU A 401 -4.44 19.11 15.55
N LYS A 402 -4.61 19.98 14.54
CA LYS A 402 -5.45 21.18 14.68
C LYS A 402 -6.91 20.81 14.99
N ASN A 403 -7.41 19.76 14.35
CA ASN A 403 -8.79 19.31 14.52
C ASN A 403 -9.03 18.64 15.88
N GLU A 404 -8.05 17.91 16.42
CA GLU A 404 -8.12 17.36 17.79
C GLU A 404 -8.26 18.47 18.85
N LYS A 405 -7.41 19.51 18.77
CA LYS A 405 -7.48 20.66 19.68
C LYS A 405 -8.82 21.41 19.60
N GLY A 406 -9.36 21.55 18.39
CA GLY A 406 -10.68 22.15 18.18
C GLY A 406 -11.80 21.36 18.87
N ASN A 407 -11.76 20.03 18.78
CA ASN A 407 -12.73 19.15 19.42
C ASN A 407 -12.63 19.16 20.96
N GLU A 408 -11.43 19.22 21.52
CA GLU A 408 -11.23 19.35 22.98
C GLU A 408 -11.78 20.68 23.52
N THR A 409 -11.54 21.78 22.79
CA THR A 409 -12.04 23.11 23.17
C THR A 409 -13.57 23.20 23.09
N LEU A 410 -14.20 22.52 22.12
CA LEU A 410 -15.66 22.44 22.02
C LEU A 410 -16.25 21.59 23.14
N LYS A 411 -15.60 20.48 23.52
CA LYS A 411 -16.05 19.64 24.64
C LYS A 411 -15.96 20.37 25.98
N SER A 412 -14.87 21.11 26.23
CA SER A 412 -14.72 21.87 27.48
C SER A 412 -15.74 23.00 27.63
N ARG A 413 -16.15 23.62 26.52
CA ARG A 413 -17.21 24.64 26.51
C ARG A 413 -18.62 24.10 26.72
N ASN A 414 -18.88 22.85 26.35
CA ASN A 414 -20.19 22.22 26.53
C ASN A 414 -20.32 21.47 27.87
N SER A 415 -19.22 21.34 28.63
CA SER A 415 -19.20 20.77 29.98
C SER A 415 -19.20 21.82 31.10
N LEU A 416 -19.18 23.10 30.73
CA LEU A 416 -19.43 24.27 31.58
C LEU A 416 -20.86 24.74 31.32
#